data_AF-H3NIX5-F1
#
_entry.id   AF-H3NIX5-F1
#
_cell.length_a   1.000
_cell.length_b   1.000
_cell.length_c   1.000
_cell.angle_alpha   90.00
_cell.angle_beta   90.00
_cell.angle_gamma   90.00
#
_symmetry.space_group_name_H-M   'P 1'
#
loop_
_entity.id
_entity.type
_entity.pdbx_description
1 polymer ?
#
loop_
_entity_poly.entity_id
_entity_poly.type
_entity_poly.pdbx_seq_one_letter_code
_entity_poly.pdbx_strand_id
1 'polypeptide(L)' 'MSKDFYEEAIHRWQDQCQDYPSKALLKVAYQVYLEQMKRLDQAAGKLDGEMWSPSKW' A
#
# COMPACT_ATOMS: atom_id res chain seq x y z
N MET A 1 -4.96 10.79 -6.28
CA MET A 1 -3.84 10.97 -5.34
C MET A 1 -2.75 10.00 -5.72
N SER A 2 -1.47 10.43 -5.71
CA SER A 2 -0.34 9.53 -6.02
C SER A 2 -0.17 8.48 -4.93
N LYS A 3 0.44 7.33 -5.26
CA LYS A 3 0.88 6.31 -4.31
C LYS A 3 1.77 6.94 -3.22
N ASP A 4 2.72 7.77 -3.65
CA ASP A 4 3.74 8.39 -2.80
C ASP A 4 3.16 9.34 -1.74
N PHE A 5 1.99 9.92 -2.00
CA PHE A 5 1.36 10.88 -1.10
C PHE A 5 1.07 10.30 0.29
N TYR A 6 0.61 9.05 0.35
CA TYR A 6 0.23 8.42 1.62
C TYR A 6 1.45 7.96 2.42
N GLU A 7 2.50 7.53 1.72
CA GLU A 7 3.77 7.16 2.33
C GLU A 7 4.44 8.37 2.98
N GLU A 8 4.56 9.48 2.25
CA GLU A 8 5.09 10.74 2.78
C GLU A 8 4.27 11.25 3.98
N ALA A 9 2.94 11.16 3.90
CA ALA A 9 2.07 11.58 4.99
C ALA A 9 2.30 10.78 6.27
N ILE A 10 2.41 9.46 6.17
CA ILE A 10 2.62 8.58 7.33
C ILE A 10 4.01 8.80 7.93
N HIS A 11 5.06 8.97 7.11
CA HIS A 11 6.40 9.27 7.62
C HIS A 11 6.43 10.58 8.40
N ARG A 12 5.84 11.64 7.84
CA ARG A 12 5.70 12.92 8.56
C ARG A 12 4.96 12.78 9.88
N TRP A 13 3.89 11.98 9.94
CA TRP A 13 3.16 11.76 11.19
C TRP A 13 3.97 10.95 12.21
N GLN A 14 4.78 9.99 11.77
CA GLN A 14 5.69 9.23 12.63
C GLN A 14 6.76 10.12 13.26
N ASP A 15 7.30 11.07 12.49
CA ASP A 15 8.30 12.05 12.96
C ASP A 15 7.70 13.05 13.96
N GLN A 16 6.42 13.41 13.80
CA GLN A 16 5.70 14.34 14.68
C GLN A 16 5.22 13.69 15.98
N CYS A 17 4.95 12.38 15.99
CA CYS A 17 4.52 11.69 17.20
C CYS A 17 5.66 11.62 18.23
N GLN A 18 5.32 11.85 19.49
CA GLN A 18 6.27 11.75 20.60
C GLN A 18 6.03 10.47 21.42
N ASP A 19 4.77 10.05 21.57
CA ASP A 19 4.40 8.89 22.37
C ASP A 19 4.55 7.57 21.60
N TYR A 20 4.94 6.54 22.34
CA TYR A 20 5.16 5.20 21.80
C TYR A 20 3.89 4.58 21.19
N PRO A 21 2.69 4.65 21.83
CA PRO A 21 1.47 4.08 21.25
C PRO A 21 1.13 4.64 19.87
N SER A 22 1.22 5.95 19.68
CA SER A 22 0.93 6.57 18.37
C SER A 22 1.96 6.18 17.31
N LYS A 23 3.24 6.11 17.66
CA LYS A 23 4.29 5.59 16.76
C LYS A 23 4.03 4.14 16.36
N ALA A 24 3.65 3.29 17.32
CA ALA A 24 3.32 1.89 17.07
C ALA A 24 2.12 1.75 16.14
N LEU A 25 1.05 2.53 16.37
CA LEU A 25 -0.13 2.56 15.53
C LEU A 25 0.22 2.95 14.08
N LEU A 26 0.96 4.04 13.90
CA LEU A 26 1.37 4.52 12.58
C LEU A 26 2.30 3.54 11.86
N LYS A 27 3.15 2.82 12.60
CA LYS A 27 4.00 1.76 12.05
C LYS A 27 3.16 0.61 11.49
N VAL A 28 2.16 0.14 12.26
CA VAL A 28 1.27 -0.93 11.81
C VAL A 28 0.40 -0.47 10.64
N ALA A 29 -0.12 0.76 10.69
CA ALA A 29 -0.89 1.34 9.59
C ALA A 29 -0.08 1.37 8.28
N TYR A 30 1.20 1.77 8.34
CA TYR A 30 2.10 1.75 7.19
C TYR A 30 2.31 0.33 6.63
N GLN A 31 2.51 -0.66 7.51
CA GLN A 31 2.62 -2.06 7.08
C GLN A 31 1.37 -2.57 6.36
N VAL A 32 0.19 -2.22 6.86
CA VAL A 32 -1.09 -2.55 6.21
C VAL A 32 -1.19 -1.88 4.84
N TYR A 33 -0.78 -0.60 4.73
CA TYR A 33 -0.77 0.12 3.46
C TYR A 33 0.12 -0.57 2.41
N LEU A 34 1.36 -0.93 2.76
CA LEU A 34 2.28 -1.64 1.85
C LEU A 34 1.71 -2.99 1.37
N GLU A 35 1.05 -3.72 2.26
CA GLU A 35 0.39 -4.98 1.93
C GLU A 35 -0.78 -4.76 0.95
N GLN A 36 -1.59 -3.70 1.11
CA GLN A 36 -2.67 -3.38 0.16
C GLN A 36 -2.11 -2.99 -1.20
N MET A 37 -1.01 -2.24 -1.23
CA MET A 37 -0.33 -1.82 -2.45
C MET A 37 0.15 -3.03 -3.26
N LYS A 38 0.79 -3.98 -2.58
CA LYS A 38 1.20 -5.25 -3.18
C LYS A 38 0.00 -6.03 -3.76
N ARG A 39 -1.14 -6.05 -3.06
CA ARG A 39 -2.35 -6.73 -3.53
C ARG A 39 -2.96 -6.06 -4.76
N LEU A 40 -2.95 -4.72 -4.81
CA LEU A 40 -3.40 -3.98 -5.99
C LEU A 40 -2.51 -4.27 -7.21
N ASP A 41 -1.19 -4.28 -7.02
CA ASP A 41 -0.24 -4.58 -8.11
C ASP A 41 -0.40 -6.03 -8.60
N GLN A 42 -0.60 -6.99 -7.69
CA GLN A 42 -0.92 -8.37 -8.05
C GLN A 42 -2.28 -8.50 -8.77
N ALA A 43 -3.30 -7.76 -8.35
CA ALA A 43 -4.60 -7.77 -8.98
C ALA A 43 -4.54 -7.20 -10.41
N ALA A 44 -3.81 -6.09 -10.60
CA ALA A 44 -3.55 -5.52 -11.92
C ALA A 44 -2.83 -6.53 -12.84
N GLY A 45 -1.75 -7.16 -12.37
CA GLY A 45 -1.03 -8.17 -13.16
C GLY A 45 -1.85 -9.41 -13.48
N LYS A 46 -2.79 -9.82 -12.61
CA LYS A 46 -3.74 -10.91 -12.91
C LYS A 46 -4.75 -10.51 -13.97
N LEU A 47 -5.28 -9.29 -13.91
CA LEU A 47 -6.20 -8.77 -14.94
C LEU A 47 -5.51 -8.74 -16.30
N ASP A 48 -4.25 -8.31 -16.35
CA ASP A 48 -3.45 -8.34 -17.58
C ASP A 48 -3.20 -9.78 -18.05
N GLY A 49 -2.82 -10.70 -17.16
CA GLY A 49 -2.59 -12.11 -17.50
C GLY A 49 -3.86 -12.85 -17.95
N GLU A 50 -5.02 -12.54 -17.38
CA GLU A 50 -6.30 -13.10 -17.82
C GLU A 50 -6.75 -12.55 -19.17
N MET A 51 -6.45 -11.28 -19.47
CA MET A 51 -6.75 -10.65 -20.75
C MET A 51 -5.93 -11.28 -21.90
N TRP A 52 -4.74 -11.81 -21.62
CA TRP A 52 -3.88 -12.52 -22.58
C TRP A 52 -4.06 -14.04 -22.58
N SER A 53 -5.10 -14.59 -21.94
CA SER A 53 -5.35 -16.05 -21.96
C SER A 53 -5.88 -16.50 -23.32
N PRO A 54 -5.14 -17.34 -24.09
CA PRO A 54 -5.56 -17.80 -25.40
C PRO A 54 -6.78 -18.75 -25.39
N SER A 55 -7.40 -18.98 -24.24
CA SER A 55 -8.60 -19.80 -24.09
C SER A 55 -9.89 -18.99 -23.94
N LYS A 56 -9.80 -17.65 -23.88
CA LYS A 56 -10.95 -16.73 -23.74
C LYS A 56 -11.19 -15.80 -24.95
N TRP A 57 -10.43 -15.95 -26.04
CA TRP A 57 -10.74 -15.30 -27.33
C TRP A 57 -11.52 -16.26 -28.24
#